data_AF-A0A0C9T238-F1
#
_entry.id   AF-A0A0C9T238-F1
#
_cell.length_a   1.000
_cell.length_b   1.000
_cell.length_c   1.000
_cell.angle_alpha   90.00
_cell.angle_beta   90.00
_cell.angle_gamma   90.00
#
_symmetry.space_group_name_H-M   'P 1'
#
loop_
_entity.id
_entity.type
_entity.pdbx_description
1 polymer ?
#
loop_
_entity_poly.entity_id
_entity_poly.type
_entity_poly.pdbx_seq_one_letter_code
_entity_poly.pdbx_strand_id
1 'polypeptide(L)'
;DLKSTREGLRFVVLARLRCDRQSRAERVFPVLRANQVVSNRDPVPPPSDCQGHLFEELDVDSRCSDRLATNDAIRSSLVDRFVKCQSEIVEKSRRLRVEYLALHEKWLEHCARLDDVQKVGVQEESAIPSGGRATRRSTAVMGDAVRSDLEMEQIIASLGVEELTDPSYLAIKNVAKIPDMISVTEGSVPYLFDDTNNLVDDPAEFYGASSGQDYWTEEERNTFLNEFAAHPKQFGRI
;
A
#
# COMPACT_ATOMS: atom_id res chain seq x y z
N ASP A 1 40.98 -18.90 23.49
CA ASP A 1 41.23 -17.76 24.41
C ASP A 1 40.69 -16.39 24.02
N LEU A 2 39.83 -16.25 23.00
CA LEU A 2 39.23 -14.93 22.65
C LEU A 2 37.99 -14.54 23.49
N LYS A 3 37.33 -15.50 24.14
CA LYS A 3 36.16 -15.24 25.01
C LYS A 3 36.61 -14.62 26.35
N SER A 4 37.69 -15.14 26.93
CA SER A 4 38.30 -14.64 28.17
C SER A 4 38.84 -13.21 28.02
N THR A 5 39.49 -12.89 26.89
CA THR A 5 39.98 -11.52 26.64
C THR A 5 38.84 -10.52 26.40
N ARG A 6 37.79 -10.92 25.69
CA ARG A 6 36.58 -10.10 25.48
C ARG A 6 35.86 -9.83 26.80
N GLU A 7 35.71 -10.85 27.63
CA GLU A 7 35.07 -10.73 28.95
C GLU A 7 35.92 -9.87 29.90
N GLY A 8 37.25 -10.02 29.88
CA GLY A 8 38.17 -9.17 30.61
C GLY A 8 38.09 -7.70 30.17
N LEU A 9 38.06 -7.43 28.86
CA LEU A 9 37.88 -6.07 28.33
C LEU A 9 36.52 -5.49 28.70
N ARG A 10 35.44 -6.28 28.61
CA ARG A 10 34.09 -5.84 29.01
C ARG A 10 34.05 -5.48 30.49
N PHE A 11 34.69 -6.28 31.34
CA PHE A 11 34.79 -6.01 32.78
C PHE A 11 35.58 -4.72 33.06
N VAL A 12 36.72 -4.52 32.39
CA VAL A 12 37.53 -3.30 32.51
C VAL A 12 36.77 -2.06 32.03
N VAL A 13 36.04 -2.16 30.91
CA VAL A 13 35.23 -1.06 30.38
C VAL A 13 34.05 -0.74 31.31
N LEU A 14 33.36 -1.75 31.84
CA LEU A 14 32.26 -1.55 32.79
C LEU A 14 32.76 -0.99 34.14
N ALA A 15 33.90 -1.45 34.63
CA ALA A 15 34.55 -0.91 35.83
C ALA A 15 34.97 0.55 35.61
N ARG A 16 35.49 0.87 34.42
CA ARG A 16 35.87 2.24 34.05
C ARG A 16 34.67 3.17 33.89
N LEU A 17 33.55 2.68 33.33
CA LEU A 17 32.29 3.45 33.24
C LEU A 17 31.64 3.68 34.61
N ARG A 18 31.78 2.73 35.56
CA ARG A 18 31.29 2.90 36.95
C ARG A 18 32.14 3.85 37.79
N CYS A 19 33.44 3.92 37.49
CA CYS A 19 34.40 4.79 38.18
C CYS A 19 34.84 5.99 37.32
N ASP A 20 34.09 6.32 36.26
CA ASP A 20 34.44 7.42 35.36
C ASP A 20 34.37 8.72 36.17
N ARG A 21 35.55 9.29 36.47
CA ARG A 21 35.67 10.46 37.34
C ARG A 21 35.01 11.71 36.76
N GLN A 22 34.67 11.68 35.48
CA GLN A 22 34.11 12.80 34.73
C GLN A 22 32.72 12.45 34.22
N SER A 23 31.75 13.32 34.52
CA SER A 23 30.39 13.17 34.02
C SER A 23 30.34 13.27 32.48
N ARG A 24 29.28 12.74 31.85
CA ARG A 24 29.06 12.92 30.40
C ARG A 24 29.07 14.40 30.02
N ALA A 25 28.51 15.26 30.86
CA ALA A 25 28.51 16.70 30.65
C ALA A 25 29.94 17.26 30.61
N GLU A 26 30.82 16.87 31.54
CA GLU A 26 32.23 17.31 31.56
C GLU A 26 33.03 16.88 30.33
N ARG A 27 32.68 15.75 29.70
CA ARG A 27 33.31 15.33 28.43
C ARG A 27 32.79 16.08 27.23
N VAL A 28 31.48 16.36 27.20
CA VAL A 28 30.79 16.92 26.03
C VAL A 28 30.90 18.45 26.00
N PHE A 29 30.89 19.11 27.16
CA PHE A 29 30.88 20.58 27.26
C PHE A 29 32.11 21.26 26.64
N PRO A 30 33.36 20.76 26.82
CA PRO A 30 34.53 21.35 26.19
C PRO A 30 34.49 21.25 24.66
N VAL A 31 33.99 20.13 24.14
CA VAL A 31 33.85 19.90 22.68
C VAL A 31 32.78 20.81 22.09
N LEU A 32 31.61 20.90 22.75
CA LEU A 32 30.56 21.83 22.33
C LEU A 32 31.03 23.28 22.37
N ARG A 33 31.75 23.69 23.43
CA ARG A 33 32.28 25.05 23.54
C ARG A 33 33.33 25.34 22.47
N ALA A 34 34.22 24.40 22.17
CA ALA A 34 35.19 24.54 21.07
C ALA A 34 34.50 24.65 19.70
N ASN A 35 33.50 23.82 19.44
CA ASN A 35 32.73 23.87 18.20
C ASN A 35 31.90 25.15 18.08
N GLN A 36 31.33 25.65 19.18
CA GLN A 36 30.66 26.94 19.21
C GLN A 36 31.62 28.09 18.93
N VAL A 37 32.86 28.04 19.42
CA VAL A 37 33.88 29.04 19.07
C VAL A 37 34.24 28.97 17.59
N VAL A 38 34.31 27.77 16.99
CA VAL A 38 34.55 27.61 15.55
C VAL A 38 33.35 28.10 14.73
N SER A 39 32.13 27.85 15.20
CA SER A 39 30.89 28.22 14.53
C SER A 39 30.55 29.71 14.67
N ASN A 40 30.93 30.34 15.78
CA ASN A 40 30.76 31.77 16.03
C ASN A 40 31.96 32.59 15.54
N ARG A 41 32.93 31.98 14.84
CA ARG A 41 33.81 32.79 14.01
C ARG A 41 32.94 33.39 12.93
N ASP A 42 32.73 34.70 13.02
CA ASP A 42 32.20 35.47 11.91
C ASP A 42 32.97 35.04 10.65
N PRO A 43 32.28 34.71 9.55
CA PRO A 43 32.97 34.43 8.30
C PRO A 43 33.89 35.62 8.04
N VAL A 44 35.21 35.40 8.03
CA VAL A 44 36.13 36.43 7.55
C VAL A 44 35.61 36.75 6.15
N PRO A 45 35.15 37.99 5.89
CA PRO A 45 34.68 38.34 4.56
C PRO A 45 35.79 37.95 3.60
N PRO A 46 35.52 37.09 2.60
CA PRO A 46 36.54 36.81 1.59
C PRO A 46 37.04 38.16 1.06
N PRO A 47 38.35 38.33 0.80
CA PRO A 47 38.85 39.58 0.23
C PRO A 47 37.98 39.91 -0.97
N SER A 48 37.36 41.10 -0.91
CA SER A 48 36.18 41.49 -1.69
C SER A 48 36.36 41.40 -3.21
N ASP A 49 37.57 41.14 -3.70
CA ASP A 49 37.91 41.21 -5.11
C ASP A 49 38.15 39.85 -5.78
N CYS A 50 38.30 38.73 -5.06
CA CYS A 50 38.69 37.47 -5.73
C CYS A 50 37.53 36.51 -6.02
N GLN A 51 36.44 36.55 -5.24
CA GLN A 51 35.25 35.76 -5.52
C GLN A 51 34.21 36.55 -6.32
N GLY A 52 33.99 37.82 -5.97
CA GLY A 52 33.07 38.71 -6.68
C GLY A 52 33.43 38.86 -8.15
N HIS A 53 34.71 39.11 -8.46
CA HIS A 53 35.19 39.26 -9.83
C HIS A 53 35.07 37.96 -10.67
N LEU A 54 35.11 36.78 -10.03
CA LEU A 54 34.99 35.49 -10.72
C LEU A 54 33.52 35.18 -11.07
N PHE A 55 32.58 35.54 -10.18
CA PHE A 55 31.15 35.47 -10.47
C PHE A 55 30.69 36.56 -11.44
N GLU A 56 31.25 37.77 -11.34
CA GLU A 56 30.99 38.88 -12.24
C GLU A 56 31.57 38.62 -13.65
N GLU A 57 32.75 38.00 -13.77
CA GLU A 57 33.30 37.54 -15.05
C GLU A 57 32.46 36.41 -15.68
N LEU A 58 31.86 35.53 -14.85
CA LEU A 58 30.90 34.52 -15.31
C LEU A 58 29.53 35.11 -15.70
N ASP A 59 29.10 36.22 -15.09
CA ASP A 59 27.85 36.92 -15.40
C ASP A 59 28.00 37.91 -16.58
N VAL A 60 29.20 38.44 -16.81
CA VAL A 60 29.52 39.38 -17.91
C VAL A 60 29.78 38.65 -19.24
N ASP A 61 30.11 37.37 -19.19
CA ASP A 61 30.36 36.56 -20.38
C ASP A 61 29.09 36.41 -21.25
N SER A 62 29.19 36.73 -22.54
CA SER A 62 28.16 36.46 -23.57
C SER A 62 27.63 35.01 -23.52
N ARG A 63 28.47 34.09 -23.05
CA ARG A 63 28.16 32.68 -22.82
C ARG A 63 27.07 32.47 -21.76
N CYS A 64 26.97 33.31 -20.74
CA CYS A 64 25.88 33.25 -19.74
C CYS A 64 24.56 33.68 -20.36
N SER A 65 24.55 34.78 -21.12
CA SER A 65 23.38 35.23 -21.88
C SER A 65 22.91 34.19 -22.90
N ASP A 66 23.83 33.57 -23.65
CA ASP A 66 23.51 32.50 -24.61
C ASP A 66 22.95 31.25 -23.89
N ARG A 67 23.47 30.92 -22.71
CA ARG A 67 22.96 29.82 -21.87
C ARG A 67 21.57 30.10 -21.33
N LEU A 68 21.27 31.34 -20.93
CA LEU A 68 19.93 31.74 -20.51
C LEU A 68 18.96 31.71 -21.69
N ALA A 69 19.34 32.23 -22.86
CA ALA A 69 18.51 32.18 -24.06
C ALA A 69 18.20 30.75 -24.51
N THR A 70 19.19 29.84 -24.45
CA THR A 70 18.98 28.41 -24.73
C THR A 70 18.10 27.74 -23.66
N ASN A 71 18.29 28.08 -22.38
CA ASN A 71 17.42 27.58 -21.31
C ASN A 71 15.97 28.03 -21.51
N ASP A 72 15.74 29.31 -21.85
CA ASP A 72 14.41 29.86 -22.12
C ASP A 72 13.74 29.18 -23.33
N ALA A 73 14.50 28.94 -24.40
CA ALA A 73 14.01 28.20 -25.57
C ALA A 73 13.67 26.74 -25.24
N ILE A 74 14.47 26.08 -24.39
CA ILE A 74 14.16 24.74 -23.90
C ILE A 74 12.91 24.78 -23.02
N ARG A 75 12.81 25.76 -22.13
CA ARG A 75 11.67 25.93 -21.22
C ARG A 75 10.37 26.13 -21.98
N SER A 76 10.36 27.01 -23.00
CA SER A 76 9.17 27.22 -23.82
C SER A 76 8.76 25.94 -24.56
N SER A 77 9.72 25.23 -25.17
CA SER A 77 9.47 23.95 -25.83
C SER A 77 8.92 22.87 -24.89
N LEU A 78 9.44 22.79 -23.66
CA LEU A 78 8.95 21.88 -22.63
C LEU A 78 7.54 22.24 -22.16
N VAL A 79 7.27 23.53 -21.92
CA VAL A 79 5.94 24.03 -21.55
C VAL A 79 4.93 23.69 -22.65
N ASP A 80 5.26 23.93 -23.92
CA ASP A 80 4.38 23.59 -25.04
C ASP A 80 4.10 22.08 -25.11
N ARG A 81 5.12 21.25 -24.87
CA ARG A 81 4.95 19.79 -24.79
C ARG A 81 4.09 19.36 -23.62
N PHE A 82 4.27 19.96 -22.44
CA PHE A 82 3.46 19.64 -21.27
C PHE A 82 2.01 20.04 -21.47
N VAL A 83 1.75 21.24 -22.02
CA VAL A 83 0.40 21.69 -22.37
C VAL A 83 -0.22 20.74 -23.39
N LYS A 84 0.53 20.34 -24.43
CA LYS A 84 0.07 19.36 -25.41
C LYS A 84 -0.27 18.02 -24.77
N CYS A 85 0.65 17.42 -24.01
CA CYS A 85 0.42 16.15 -23.31
C CYS A 85 -0.78 16.24 -22.38
N GLN A 86 -0.92 17.33 -21.62
CA GLN A 86 -2.05 17.54 -20.72
C GLN A 86 -3.36 17.62 -21.50
N SER A 87 -3.38 18.33 -22.63
CA SER A 87 -4.57 18.40 -23.51
C SER A 87 -4.95 17.04 -24.08
N GLU A 88 -3.97 16.23 -24.50
CA GLU A 88 -4.18 14.87 -25.02
C GLU A 88 -4.71 13.92 -23.95
N ILE A 89 -4.19 14.02 -22.72
CA ILE A 89 -4.68 13.26 -21.56
C ILE A 89 -6.12 13.63 -21.25
N VAL A 90 -6.42 14.93 -21.15
CA VAL A 90 -7.78 15.41 -20.85
C VAL A 90 -8.76 14.95 -21.93
N GLU A 91 -8.39 15.07 -23.20
CA GLU A 91 -9.24 14.66 -24.31
C GLU A 91 -9.45 13.14 -24.36
N LYS A 92 -8.41 12.35 -24.07
CA LYS A 92 -8.52 10.89 -23.95
C LYS A 92 -9.44 10.51 -22.79
N SER A 93 -9.25 11.11 -21.61
CA SER A 93 -10.11 10.88 -20.44
C SER A 93 -11.56 11.24 -20.74
N ARG A 94 -11.81 12.36 -21.43
CA ARG A 94 -13.15 12.77 -21.85
C ARG A 94 -13.78 11.74 -22.79
N ARG A 95 -13.05 11.29 -23.81
CA ARG A 95 -13.52 10.28 -24.77
C ARG A 95 -13.88 8.97 -24.08
N LEU A 96 -12.98 8.46 -23.24
CA LEU A 96 -13.18 7.21 -22.50
C LEU A 96 -14.38 7.29 -21.55
N ARG A 97 -14.60 8.44 -20.90
CA ARG A 97 -15.80 8.66 -20.07
C ARG A 97 -17.09 8.53 -20.87
N VAL A 98 -17.16 9.16 -22.04
CA VAL A 98 -18.35 9.10 -22.90
C VAL A 98 -18.57 7.67 -23.41
N GLU A 99 -17.51 7.00 -23.87
CA GLU A 99 -17.58 5.61 -24.33
C GLU A 99 -18.03 4.66 -23.22
N TYR A 100 -17.47 4.82 -22.01
CA TYR A 100 -17.86 4.02 -20.85
C TYR A 100 -19.35 4.20 -20.52
N LEU A 101 -19.84 5.44 -20.44
CA LEU A 101 -21.25 5.69 -20.12
C LEU A 101 -22.20 5.06 -21.14
N ALA A 102 -21.87 5.18 -22.43
CA ALA A 102 -22.67 4.56 -23.49
C ALA A 102 -22.65 3.03 -23.44
N LEU A 103 -21.52 2.41 -23.08
CA LEU A 103 -21.43 0.96 -22.90
C LEU A 103 -22.13 0.51 -21.61
N HIS A 104 -22.04 1.29 -20.54
CA HIS A 104 -22.68 1.01 -19.27
C HIS A 104 -24.21 1.04 -19.40
N GLU A 105 -24.77 2.02 -20.11
CA GLU A 105 -26.21 2.07 -20.42
C GLU A 105 -26.67 0.80 -21.16
N LYS A 106 -25.97 0.40 -22.23
CA LYS A 106 -26.27 -0.83 -22.97
C LYS A 106 -26.13 -2.09 -22.09
N TRP A 107 -25.17 -2.10 -21.18
CA TRP A 107 -24.98 -3.20 -20.24
C TRP A 107 -26.14 -3.26 -19.23
N LEU A 108 -26.59 -2.13 -18.69
CA LEU A 108 -27.76 -2.07 -17.81
C LEU A 108 -29.04 -2.55 -18.50
N GLU A 109 -29.27 -2.12 -19.75
CA GLU A 109 -30.39 -2.64 -20.57
C GLU A 109 -30.27 -4.16 -20.77
N HIS A 110 -29.05 -4.67 -20.93
CA HIS A 110 -28.80 -6.09 -21.05
C HIS A 110 -29.08 -6.86 -19.77
N CYS A 111 -28.63 -6.36 -18.62
CA CYS A 111 -28.94 -6.92 -17.32
C CYS A 111 -30.45 -6.93 -17.05
N ALA A 112 -31.14 -5.81 -17.28
CA ALA A 112 -32.59 -5.73 -17.09
C ALA A 112 -33.35 -6.79 -17.92
N ARG A 113 -32.92 -7.01 -19.16
CA ARG A 113 -33.50 -8.05 -20.02
C ARG A 113 -33.24 -9.47 -19.49
N LEU A 114 -32.05 -9.73 -18.97
CA LEU A 114 -31.72 -11.04 -18.38
C LEU A 114 -32.51 -11.28 -17.09
N ASP A 115 -32.68 -10.24 -16.27
CA ASP A 115 -33.48 -10.30 -15.05
C ASP A 115 -34.95 -10.60 -15.38
N ASP A 116 -35.50 -10.02 -16.45
CA ASP A 116 -36.85 -10.32 -16.91
C ASP A 116 -37.00 -11.77 -17.38
N VAL A 117 -36.00 -12.31 -18.12
CA VAL A 117 -35.99 -13.73 -18.52
C VAL A 117 -35.90 -14.65 -17.31
N GLN A 118 -35.07 -14.31 -16.32
CA GLN A 118 -34.96 -15.09 -15.08
C GLN A 118 -36.26 -15.04 -14.26
N LYS A 119 -36.91 -13.88 -14.16
CA LYS A 119 -38.22 -13.76 -13.49
C LYS A 119 -39.28 -14.62 -14.17
N VAL A 120 -39.34 -14.62 -15.49
CA VAL A 120 -40.27 -15.47 -16.25
C VAL A 120 -39.94 -16.96 -16.03
N GLY A 121 -38.65 -17.33 -16.06
CA GLY A 121 -38.20 -18.70 -15.77
C GLY A 121 -38.59 -19.17 -14.37
N VAL A 122 -38.35 -18.36 -13.33
CA VAL A 122 -38.74 -18.67 -11.94
C VAL A 122 -40.26 -18.72 -11.79
N GLN A 123 -41.01 -17.89 -12.53
CA GLN A 123 -42.47 -17.91 -12.51
C GLN A 123 -43.03 -19.19 -13.15
N GLU A 124 -42.44 -19.67 -14.26
CA GLU A 124 -42.78 -20.97 -14.87
C GLU A 124 -42.34 -22.17 -14.02
N GLU A 125 -41.18 -22.10 -13.36
CA GLU A 125 -40.68 -23.16 -12.47
C GLU A 125 -41.49 -23.26 -11.17
N SER A 126 -42.10 -22.17 -10.69
CA SER A 126 -43.06 -22.20 -9.58
C SER A 126 -44.44 -22.75 -9.99
N ALA A 127 -44.74 -22.76 -11.30
CA ALA A 127 -46.02 -23.22 -11.86
C ALA A 127 -45.96 -24.67 -12.36
N ILE A 128 -44.77 -25.28 -12.48
CA ILE A 128 -44.59 -26.65 -12.94
C ILE A 128 -43.75 -27.40 -11.88
N PRO A 129 -44.29 -28.44 -11.20
CA PRO A 129 -43.46 -29.25 -10.32
C PRO A 129 -42.37 -29.92 -11.16
N SER A 130 -41.13 -29.72 -10.71
CA SER A 130 -39.87 -30.32 -11.18
C SER A 130 -40.06 -31.60 -12.02
N GLY A 131 -39.91 -31.45 -13.34
CA GLY A 131 -40.14 -32.50 -14.32
C GLY A 131 -39.12 -32.45 -15.45
N GLY A 132 -37.82 -32.45 -15.13
CA GLY A 132 -36.74 -32.17 -16.07
C GLY A 132 -35.66 -33.26 -16.22
N ARG A 133 -36.05 -34.47 -16.63
CA ARG A 133 -35.27 -35.43 -17.44
C ARG A 133 -33.79 -35.70 -17.06
N ALA A 134 -33.57 -36.70 -16.19
CA ALA A 134 -32.35 -37.52 -16.19
C ALA A 134 -32.69 -39.03 -16.18
N THR A 135 -32.13 -39.74 -17.17
CA THR A 135 -31.92 -41.20 -17.26
C THR A 135 -33.02 -42.15 -16.75
N ARG A 136 -33.84 -42.59 -17.71
CA ARG A 136 -34.77 -43.72 -17.60
C ARG A 136 -34.05 -45.00 -17.18
N ARG A 137 -34.04 -45.32 -15.88
CA ARG A 137 -34.06 -46.72 -15.37
C ARG A 137 -34.35 -46.92 -13.88
N SER A 138 -34.55 -45.88 -13.05
CA SER A 138 -34.75 -46.11 -11.59
C SER A 138 -35.89 -45.34 -10.90
N THR A 139 -36.71 -44.57 -11.61
CA THR A 139 -37.70 -43.65 -10.97
C THR A 139 -39.13 -44.19 -10.88
N ALA A 140 -39.36 -45.50 -10.96
CA ALA A 140 -40.72 -46.06 -10.91
C ALA A 140 -41.33 -46.14 -9.48
N VAL A 141 -40.65 -45.63 -8.43
CA VAL A 141 -41.12 -45.69 -7.04
C VAL A 141 -40.83 -44.39 -6.28
N MET A 142 -41.06 -43.22 -6.89
CA MET A 142 -41.08 -41.94 -6.15
C MET A 142 -42.38 -41.21 -6.46
N GLY A 143 -43.50 -41.82 -6.07
CA GLY A 143 -44.78 -41.13 -6.03
C GLY A 143 -44.90 -40.40 -4.70
N ASP A 144 -44.72 -39.07 -4.74
CA ASP A 144 -45.35 -37.98 -3.95
C ASP A 144 -45.61 -38.13 -2.42
N ALA A 145 -45.19 -39.23 -1.79
CA ALA A 145 -45.34 -39.47 -0.37
C ALA A 145 -44.08 -40.09 0.18
N VAL A 146 -43.44 -39.42 1.14
CA VAL A 146 -42.30 -39.94 1.91
C VAL A 146 -42.79 -41.14 2.71
N ARG A 147 -42.29 -42.34 2.39
CA ARG A 147 -42.77 -43.59 3.01
C ARG A 147 -41.98 -44.00 4.25
N SER A 148 -40.81 -43.39 4.48
CA SER A 148 -39.98 -43.66 5.65
C SER A 148 -39.10 -42.48 6.06
N ASP A 149 -38.69 -42.47 7.33
CA ASP A 149 -37.74 -41.50 7.90
C ASP A 149 -36.39 -41.52 7.16
N LEU A 150 -35.96 -42.69 6.68
CA LEU A 150 -34.75 -42.83 5.86
C LEU A 150 -34.88 -42.13 4.50
N GLU A 151 -36.04 -42.23 3.84
CA GLU A 151 -36.30 -41.47 2.61
C GLU A 151 -36.32 -39.97 2.87
N MET A 152 -36.86 -39.55 4.03
CA MET A 152 -36.86 -38.14 4.44
C MET A 152 -35.43 -37.61 4.58
N GLU A 153 -34.58 -38.32 5.32
CA GLU A 153 -33.16 -37.98 5.50
C GLU A 153 -32.41 -37.98 4.17
N GLN A 154 -32.71 -38.92 3.28
CA GLN A 154 -32.05 -39.01 1.97
C GLN A 154 -32.46 -37.85 1.04
N ILE A 155 -33.72 -37.41 1.10
CA ILE A 155 -34.20 -36.22 0.38
C ILE A 155 -33.53 -34.97 0.95
N ILE A 156 -33.46 -34.81 2.28
CA ILE A 156 -32.80 -33.67 2.93
C ILE A 156 -31.30 -33.62 2.58
N ALA A 157 -30.61 -34.76 2.61
CA ALA A 157 -29.21 -34.87 2.23
C ALA A 157 -28.98 -34.53 0.75
N SER A 158 -29.89 -34.95 -0.14
CA SER A 158 -29.82 -34.63 -1.57
C SER A 158 -30.06 -33.14 -1.85
N LEU A 159 -31.04 -32.53 -1.18
CA LEU A 159 -31.34 -31.09 -1.28
C LEU A 159 -30.14 -30.22 -0.88
N GLY A 160 -29.42 -30.60 0.19
CA GLY A 160 -28.22 -29.87 0.61
C GLY A 160 -27.06 -29.94 -0.39
N VAL A 161 -26.95 -31.04 -1.15
CA VAL A 161 -25.91 -31.19 -2.20
C VAL A 161 -26.31 -30.46 -3.48
N GLU A 162 -27.59 -30.43 -3.81
CA GLU A 162 -28.13 -29.74 -4.99
C GLU A 162 -27.85 -28.24 -4.92
N GLU A 163 -28.09 -27.58 -3.78
CA GLU A 163 -27.78 -26.15 -3.60
C GLU A 163 -26.27 -25.82 -3.70
N LEU A 164 -25.41 -26.78 -3.34
CA LEU A 164 -23.96 -26.63 -3.39
C LEU A 164 -23.34 -26.92 -4.76
N THR A 165 -24.09 -27.54 -5.67
CA THR A 165 -23.58 -27.99 -6.98
C THR A 165 -24.31 -27.40 -8.16
N ASP A 166 -25.54 -26.91 -7.97
CA ASP A 166 -26.29 -26.23 -9.03
C ASP A 166 -25.58 -24.92 -9.44
N PRO A 167 -25.18 -24.80 -10.73
CA PRO A 167 -24.58 -23.58 -11.26
C PRO A 167 -25.40 -22.32 -11.00
N SER A 168 -26.73 -22.41 -10.94
CA SER A 168 -27.62 -21.26 -10.73
C SER A 168 -27.46 -20.67 -9.32
N TYR A 169 -27.50 -21.53 -8.29
CA TYR A 169 -27.27 -21.11 -6.89
C TYR A 169 -25.82 -20.66 -6.66
N LEU A 170 -24.85 -21.37 -7.25
CA LEU A 170 -23.44 -21.00 -7.15
C LEU A 170 -23.14 -19.64 -7.81
N ALA A 171 -23.79 -19.32 -8.94
CA ALA A 171 -23.61 -18.03 -9.61
C ALA A 171 -24.09 -16.86 -8.74
N ILE A 172 -25.20 -17.02 -8.01
CA ILE A 172 -25.71 -16.00 -7.10
C ILE A 172 -24.74 -15.78 -5.93
N LYS A 173 -24.20 -16.86 -5.34
CA LYS A 173 -23.24 -16.78 -4.22
C LYS A 173 -21.88 -16.20 -4.65
N ASN A 174 -21.44 -16.50 -5.87
CA ASN A 174 -20.14 -16.10 -6.41
C ASN A 174 -20.19 -14.84 -7.30
N VAL A 175 -21.27 -14.06 -7.25
CA VAL A 175 -21.39 -12.83 -8.04
C VAL A 175 -20.30 -11.84 -7.61
N ALA A 176 -19.44 -11.47 -8.55
CA ALA A 176 -18.44 -10.43 -8.33
C ALA A 176 -19.14 -9.07 -8.26
N LYS A 177 -19.02 -8.37 -7.14
CA LYS A 177 -19.43 -6.96 -7.03
C LYS A 177 -18.34 -6.10 -7.66
N ILE A 178 -18.54 -5.73 -8.93
CA ILE A 178 -17.64 -4.81 -9.63
C ILE A 178 -17.98 -3.39 -9.15
N PRO A 179 -17.04 -2.66 -8.51
CA PRO A 179 -17.27 -1.28 -8.13
C PRO A 179 -17.45 -0.39 -9.36
N ASP A 180 -18.30 0.64 -9.25
CA ASP A 180 -18.45 1.64 -10.30
C ASP A 180 -17.14 2.39 -10.54
N MET A 181 -16.93 2.83 -11.78
CA MET A 181 -15.73 3.57 -12.14
C MET A 181 -15.79 4.98 -11.52
N ILE A 182 -15.17 5.12 -10.34
CA ILE A 182 -15.18 6.34 -9.49
C ILE A 182 -14.77 7.60 -10.27
N SER A 183 -13.88 7.46 -11.26
CA SER A 183 -13.41 8.56 -12.11
C SER A 183 -14.48 9.17 -13.03
N VAL A 184 -15.63 8.51 -13.17
CA VAL A 184 -16.80 8.95 -13.95
C VAL A 184 -17.91 9.49 -13.04
N THR A 185 -18.15 8.84 -11.90
CA THR A 185 -19.28 9.14 -11.00
C THR A 185 -18.96 10.23 -9.98
N GLU A 186 -17.81 10.15 -9.32
CA GLU A 186 -17.42 11.04 -8.21
C GLU A 186 -16.36 12.08 -8.63
N GLY A 187 -15.82 11.96 -9.84
CA GLY A 187 -14.88 12.91 -10.41
C GLY A 187 -13.42 12.58 -10.11
N SER A 188 -12.62 13.59 -9.74
CA SER A 188 -11.19 13.40 -9.46
C SER A 188 -11.02 12.84 -8.05
N VAL A 189 -10.73 11.54 -7.95
CA VAL A 189 -10.25 10.97 -6.68
C VAL A 189 -8.90 11.62 -6.39
N PRO A 190 -8.67 12.16 -5.17
CA PRO A 190 -7.33 12.57 -4.76
C PRO A 190 -6.50 11.29 -4.67
N TYR A 191 -5.81 10.98 -5.74
CA TYR A 191 -4.70 10.03 -5.68
C TYR A 191 -3.66 10.70 -4.78
N LEU A 192 -3.49 10.17 -3.57
CA LEU A 192 -2.25 10.41 -2.84
C LEU A 192 -1.17 9.79 -3.73
N PHE A 193 -0.39 10.64 -4.39
CA PHE A 193 0.82 10.17 -5.05
C PHE A 193 1.71 9.66 -3.93
N ASP A 194 1.86 8.34 -3.85
CA ASP A 194 2.84 7.73 -2.97
C ASP A 194 4.20 8.03 -3.60
N ASP A 195 4.81 9.11 -3.14
CA ASP A 195 6.08 9.57 -3.68
C ASP A 195 7.14 8.52 -3.33
N THR A 196 7.60 7.78 -4.34
CA THR A 196 8.63 6.74 -4.17
C THR A 196 9.99 7.31 -3.77
N ASN A 197 10.09 8.63 -3.57
CA ASN A 197 11.29 9.32 -3.13
C ASN A 197 11.70 8.99 -1.68
N ASN A 198 10.86 8.26 -0.92
CA ASN A 198 11.08 7.93 0.50
C ASN A 198 11.43 9.16 1.34
N LEU A 199 10.86 10.33 1.00
CA LEU A 199 11.11 11.55 1.74
C LEU A 199 10.46 11.45 3.12
N VAL A 200 11.30 11.54 4.16
CA VAL A 200 10.85 11.55 5.54
C VAL A 200 10.81 13.00 6.01
N ASP A 201 9.60 13.58 6.09
CA ASP A 201 9.39 14.99 6.44
C ASP A 201 9.79 15.31 7.89
N ASP A 202 9.49 14.40 8.84
CA ASP A 202 9.96 14.48 10.22
C ASP A 202 10.76 13.22 10.59
N PRO A 203 12.10 13.26 10.46
CA PRO A 203 12.96 12.14 10.84
C PRO A 203 12.91 11.81 12.34
N ALA A 204 12.61 12.79 13.20
CA ALA A 204 12.58 12.57 14.64
C ALA A 204 11.32 11.81 15.07
N GLU A 205 10.19 12.06 14.40
CA GLU A 205 8.97 11.28 14.57
C GLU A 205 9.08 9.91 13.88
N PHE A 206 9.53 9.87 12.63
CA PHE A 206 9.58 8.63 11.85
C PHE A 206 10.54 7.58 12.43
N TYR A 207 11.73 7.99 12.88
CA TYR A 207 12.70 7.11 13.54
C TYR A 207 12.61 7.15 15.07
N GLY A 208 11.64 7.88 15.62
CA GLY A 208 11.42 7.96 17.06
C GLY A 208 10.99 6.59 17.61
N ALA A 209 11.54 6.20 18.77
CA ALA A 209 11.13 4.97 19.46
C ALA A 209 9.70 5.05 20.05
N SER A 210 8.95 6.11 19.77
CA SER A 210 7.65 6.43 20.35
C SER A 210 6.49 6.30 19.36
N SER A 211 6.75 5.87 18.13
CA SER A 211 5.74 5.72 17.07
C SER A 211 4.87 4.50 17.36
N GLY A 212 3.95 4.60 18.32
CA GLY A 212 2.71 3.83 18.50
C GLY A 212 2.74 2.29 18.59
N GLN A 213 3.85 1.63 18.28
CA GLN A 213 3.98 0.18 18.12
C GLN A 213 5.02 -0.45 19.04
N ASP A 214 5.55 0.30 19.99
CA ASP A 214 6.49 -0.18 20.99
C ASP A 214 5.74 -0.66 22.26
N TYR A 215 4.75 -1.54 22.08
CA TYR A 215 4.00 -2.16 23.18
C TYR A 215 4.32 -3.65 23.28
N TRP A 216 5.59 -3.99 23.49
CA TRP A 216 5.91 -5.32 23.99
C TRP A 216 5.33 -5.47 25.41
N THR A 217 4.38 -6.39 25.58
CA THR A 217 3.85 -6.72 26.90
C THR A 217 4.95 -7.30 27.79
N GLU A 218 4.80 -7.22 29.11
CA GLU A 218 5.77 -7.83 30.04
C GLU A 218 5.91 -9.33 29.83
N GLU A 219 4.82 -10.00 29.45
CA GLU A 219 4.77 -11.43 29.15
C GLU A 219 5.59 -11.77 27.90
N GLU A 220 5.42 -11.01 26.82
CA GLU A 220 6.20 -11.17 25.59
C GLU A 220 7.69 -10.89 25.82
N ARG A 221 8.02 -9.85 26.60
CA ARG A 221 9.42 -9.54 26.95
C ARG A 221 10.08 -10.69 27.72
N ASN A 222 9.38 -11.25 28.69
CA ASN A 222 9.89 -12.37 29.47
C ASN A 222 10.04 -13.63 28.62
N THR A 223 9.10 -13.88 27.72
CA THR A 223 9.16 -15.02 26.78
C THR A 223 10.37 -14.88 25.86
N PHE A 224 10.56 -13.70 25.26
CA PHE A 224 11.72 -13.42 24.41
C PHE A 224 13.04 -13.57 25.18
N LEU A 225 13.14 -13.06 26.42
CA LEU A 225 14.36 -13.21 27.22
C LEU A 225 14.69 -14.69 27.51
N ASN A 226 13.68 -15.50 27.81
CA ASN A 226 13.85 -16.92 28.10
C ASN A 226 14.28 -17.71 26.86
N GLU A 227 13.58 -17.52 25.75
CA GLU A 227 13.90 -18.18 24.48
C GLU A 227 15.23 -17.68 23.89
N PHE A 228 15.57 -16.39 24.06
CA PHE A 228 16.87 -15.85 23.67
C PHE A 228 18.01 -16.43 24.51
N ALA A 229 17.80 -16.71 25.80
CA ALA A 229 18.78 -17.37 26.65
C ALA A 229 19.01 -18.84 26.22
N ALA A 230 17.95 -19.54 25.82
CA ALA A 230 18.04 -20.91 25.32
C ALA A 230 18.67 -20.98 23.90
N HIS A 231 18.33 -20.02 23.03
CA HIS A 231 18.67 -20.01 21.61
C HIS A 231 19.21 -18.65 21.15
N PRO A 232 20.44 -18.28 21.53
CA PRO A 232 20.97 -16.93 21.31
C PRO A 232 21.06 -16.60 19.81
N LYS A 233 20.48 -15.45 19.45
CA LYS A 233 20.49 -14.87 18.08
C LYS A 233 19.79 -15.71 17.00
N GLN A 234 18.93 -16.64 17.40
CA GLN A 234 18.06 -17.40 16.47
C GLN A 234 16.66 -16.76 16.42
N PHE A 235 16.57 -15.52 15.92
CA PHE A 235 15.33 -14.72 15.93
C PHE A 235 14.19 -15.26 15.05
N GLY A 236 14.45 -16.21 14.16
CA GLY A 236 13.37 -16.88 13.41
C GLY A 236 12.66 -17.97 14.21
N ARG A 237 13.22 -18.36 15.36
CA ARG A 237 12.70 -19.40 16.25
C ARG A 237 12.11 -18.83 17.53
N ILE A 238 12.70 -17.74 18.03
CA ILE A 238 12.19 -16.92 19.12
C ILE A 238 11.02 -16.09 18.59
#